data_AF-X1E8A3-F1
#
_entry.id   AF-X1E8A3-F1
#
_cell.length_a   1.000
_cell.length_b   1.000
_cell.length_c   1.000
_cell.angle_alpha   90.00
_cell.angle_beta   90.00
_cell.angle_gamma   90.00
#
_symmetry.space_group_name_H-M   'P 1'
#
loop_
_entity.id
_entity.type
_entity.pdbx_description
1 polymer ?
#
loop_
_entity_poly.entity_id
_entity_poly.type
_entity_poly.pdbx_seq_one_letter_code
_entity_poly.pdbx_strand_id
1 'polypeptide(L)'
;MEGKGLEEYLKSINKSEEQLREELHPLATKRVTRSLVLGRVTEEEKVEVGEPEIDAEIENMLKSATRDKGKLQEFLNTPGSRDSIRQILMTRKTVQQLVEIAKGSKVNKKVKKKEAQQ
;
A
#
# COMPACT_ATOMS: atom_id res chain seq x y z
N MET A 1 2.73 12.66 25.16
CA MET A 1 3.70 13.76 24.96
C MET A 1 3.92 13.99 23.45
N GLU A 2 2.87 14.14 22.65
CA GLU A 2 3.00 14.33 21.18
C GLU A 2 2.91 15.81 20.74
N GLY A 3 2.25 16.66 21.53
CA GLY A 3 2.18 18.11 21.31
C GLY A 3 3.34 18.90 21.92
N LYS A 4 4.59 18.46 21.71
CA LYS A 4 5.75 19.35 21.86
C LYS A 4 6.57 19.42 20.59
N GLY A 5 6.66 18.29 19.87
CA GLY A 5 7.42 18.22 18.62
C GLY A 5 6.74 18.95 17.46
N LEU A 6 5.41 18.95 17.39
CA LEU A 6 4.69 19.66 16.34
C LEU A 6 4.84 21.18 16.49
N GLU A 7 4.74 21.69 17.72
CA GLU A 7 4.87 23.11 18.04
C GLU A 7 6.30 23.60 17.80
N GLU A 8 7.31 22.81 18.14
CA GLU A 8 8.71 23.10 17.79
C GLU A 8 8.95 23.08 16.28
N TYR A 9 8.34 22.14 15.56
CA TYR A 9 8.40 22.08 14.10
C TYR A 9 7.73 23.29 13.44
N LEU A 10 6.53 23.65 13.88
CA LEU A 10 5.80 24.83 13.39
C LEU A 10 6.60 26.12 13.60
N LYS A 11 7.26 26.24 14.76
CA LYS A 11 8.21 27.34 15.03
C LYS A 11 9.41 27.31 14.09
N SER A 12 10.01 26.14 13.82
CA SER A 12 11.19 26.05 12.94
C SER A 12 10.90 26.44 11.50
N ILE A 13 9.68 26.20 11.01
CA ILE A 13 9.22 26.59 9.68
C ILE A 13 8.50 27.95 9.65
N ASN A 14 8.36 28.62 10.79
CA ASN A 14 7.62 29.89 10.97
C ASN A 14 6.19 29.84 10.41
N LYS A 15 5.43 28.77 10.70
CA LYS A 15 4.02 28.63 10.27
C LYS A 15 3.10 28.34 11.44
N SER A 16 1.85 28.78 11.33
CA SER A 16 0.77 28.28 12.19
C SER A 16 0.28 26.91 11.72
N GLU A 17 -0.46 26.21 12.57
CA GLU A 17 -1.09 24.94 12.21
C GLU A 17 -2.05 25.10 11.03
N GLU A 18 -2.85 26.17 11.01
CA GLU A 18 -3.80 26.47 9.94
C GLU A 18 -3.08 26.71 8.62
N GLN A 19 -1.97 27.46 8.63
CA GLN A 19 -1.17 27.70 7.43
C GLN A 19 -0.60 26.39 6.87
N LEU A 20 -0.03 25.55 7.74
CA LEU A 20 0.47 24.24 7.31
C LEU A 20 -0.66 23.34 6.80
N ARG A 21 -1.84 23.39 7.43
CA ARG A 21 -3.01 22.60 7.03
C ARG A 21 -3.51 23.00 5.65
N GLU A 22 -3.63 24.29 5.36
CA GLU A 22 -4.03 24.79 4.04
C GLU A 22 -3.02 24.40 2.95
N GLU A 23 -1.72 24.46 3.25
CA GLU A 23 -0.67 24.02 2.31
C GLU A 23 -0.72 22.51 2.02
N LEU A 24 -1.01 21.70 3.05
CA LEU A 24 -1.09 20.24 2.91
C LEU A 24 -2.42 19.79 2.31
N HIS A 25 -3.48 20.59 2.41
CA HIS A 25 -4.82 20.27 1.92
C HIS A 25 -4.86 19.81 0.45
N PRO A 26 -4.25 20.50 -0.54
CA PRO A 26 -4.25 20.03 -1.93
C PRO A 26 -3.50 18.71 -2.12
N LEU A 27 -2.40 18.51 -1.39
CA LEU A 27 -1.64 17.26 -1.44
C LEU A 27 -2.43 16.09 -0.83
N ALA A 28 -3.08 16.32 0.31
CA ALA A 28 -3.95 15.35 0.97
C ALA A 28 -5.13 14.99 0.08
N THR A 29 -5.77 15.98 -0.54
CA THR A 29 -6.86 15.78 -1.51
C THR A 29 -6.39 14.89 -2.66
N LYS A 30 -5.26 15.23 -3.30
CA LYS A 30 -4.70 14.42 -4.38
C LYS A 30 -4.39 12.98 -3.95
N ARG A 31 -3.88 12.81 -2.73
CA ARG A 31 -3.59 11.48 -2.17
C ARG A 31 -4.86 10.65 -2.00
N VAL A 32 -5.91 11.23 -1.41
CA VAL A 32 -7.20 10.54 -1.22
C VAL A 32 -7.82 10.20 -2.57
N THR A 33 -7.88 11.14 -3.50
CA THR A 33 -8.41 10.89 -4.86
C THR A 33 -7.66 9.75 -5.54
N ARG A 34 -6.33 9.73 -5.48
CA ARG A 34 -5.53 8.63 -6.06
C ARG A 34 -5.84 7.29 -5.40
N SER A 35 -5.94 7.25 -4.07
CA SER A 35 -6.28 6.01 -3.35
C SER A 35 -7.66 5.49 -3.74
N LEU A 36 -8.66 6.36 -3.87
CA LEU A 36 -10.01 5.99 -4.30
C LEU A 36 -10.04 5.45 -5.73
N VAL A 37 -9.35 6.13 -6.65
CA VAL A 37 -9.26 5.69 -8.06
C VAL A 37 -8.55 4.34 -8.15
N LEU A 38 -7.40 4.15 -7.49
CA LEU A 38 -6.68 2.88 -7.52
C LEU A 38 -7.47 1.76 -6.84
N GLY A 39 -8.17 2.05 -5.75
CA GLY A 39 -9.07 1.09 -5.10
C GLY A 39 -10.13 0.59 -6.08
N ARG A 40 -10.79 1.52 -6.80
CA ARG A 40 -11.79 1.15 -7.79
C ARG A 40 -11.24 0.31 -8.93
N VAL A 41 -10.06 0.66 -9.45
CA VAL A 41 -9.39 -0.13 -10.51
C VAL A 41 -9.03 -1.53 -10.00
N THR A 42 -8.54 -1.63 -8.75
CA THR A 42 -8.21 -2.93 -8.11
C THR A 42 -9.42 -3.85 -8.08
N GLU A 43 -10.60 -3.32 -7.73
CA GLU A 43 -11.87 -4.05 -7.72
C GLU A 43 -12.30 -4.49 -9.13
N GLU A 44 -12.28 -3.58 -10.10
CA GLU A 44 -12.76 -3.84 -11.46
C GLU A 44 -11.88 -4.85 -12.22
N GLU A 45 -10.56 -4.74 -12.04
CA GLU A 45 -9.59 -5.67 -12.61
C GLU A 45 -9.46 -6.98 -11.80
N LYS A 46 -10.16 -7.09 -10.65
CA LYS A 46 -10.16 -8.25 -9.75
C LYS A 46 -8.76 -8.67 -9.33
N VAL A 47 -7.96 -7.68 -8.92
CA VAL A 47 -6.60 -7.91 -8.44
C VAL A 47 -6.68 -8.56 -7.06
N GLU A 48 -6.23 -9.81 -6.99
CA GLU A 48 -6.20 -10.60 -5.76
C GLU A 48 -4.74 -10.81 -5.31
N VAL A 49 -4.52 -10.85 -3.99
CA VAL A 49 -3.25 -11.21 -3.35
C VAL A 49 -3.49 -12.40 -2.44
N GLY A 50 -2.82 -13.52 -2.73
CA GLY A 50 -2.92 -14.73 -1.92
C GLY A 50 -2.02 -14.73 -0.69
N GLU A 51 -2.29 -15.62 0.25
CA GLU A 51 -1.44 -15.83 1.44
C GLU A 51 0.04 -16.09 1.10
N PRO A 52 0.40 -16.87 0.06
CA PRO A 52 1.81 -17.08 -0.29
C PRO A 52 2.54 -15.80 -0.72
N GLU A 53 1.83 -14.85 -1.35
CA GLU A 53 2.41 -13.55 -1.73
C GLU A 53 2.68 -12.68 -0.49
N ILE A 54 1.81 -12.77 0.53
CA ILE A 54 1.96 -12.06 1.80
C ILE A 54 3.14 -12.64 2.58
N ASP A 55 3.24 -13.96 2.67
CA ASP A 55 4.35 -14.64 3.35
C ASP A 55 5.69 -14.30 2.71
N ALA A 56 5.75 -14.31 1.37
CA ALA A 56 6.95 -13.91 0.64
C ALA A 56 7.35 -12.44 0.90
N GLU A 57 6.37 -11.53 1.01
CA GLU A 57 6.66 -10.13 1.35
C GLU A 57 7.16 -9.99 2.79
N ILE A 58 6.58 -10.71 3.76
CA ILE A 58 7.06 -10.74 5.14
C ILE A 58 8.50 -11.25 5.19
N GLU A 59 8.83 -12.33 4.49
CA GLU A 59 10.20 -12.82 4.39
C GLU A 59 11.16 -11.77 3.81
N ASN A 60 10.74 -11.04 2.78
CA ASN A 60 11.53 -9.97 2.17
C ASN A 60 11.77 -8.80 3.14
N MET A 61 10.76 -8.44 3.94
CA MET A 61 10.89 -7.43 4.99
C MET A 61 11.88 -7.89 6.08
N LEU A 62 11.85 -9.17 6.46
CA LEU A 62 12.75 -9.75 7.46
C LEU A 62 14.21 -9.87 6.98
N LYS A 63 14.44 -10.06 5.68
CA LYS A 63 15.79 -10.04 5.10
C LYS A 63 16.47 -8.68 5.28
N SER A 64 15.67 -7.61 5.22
CA SER A 64 16.13 -6.23 5.35
C SER A 64 16.37 -5.81 6.81
N ALA A 65 15.90 -6.61 7.78
CA ALA A 65 16.04 -6.32 9.20
C ALA A 65 17.42 -6.74 9.73
N THR A 66 18.12 -5.81 10.39
CA THR A 66 19.45 -6.04 10.98
C THR A 66 19.41 -6.53 12.43
N ARG A 67 18.31 -6.31 13.16
CA ARG A 67 18.12 -6.73 14.57
C ARG A 67 16.67 -7.17 14.81
N ASP A 68 16.46 -7.94 15.89
CA ASP A 68 15.15 -8.34 16.43
C ASP A 68 14.19 -9.04 15.44
N LYS A 69 14.74 -9.85 14.53
CA LYS A 69 13.98 -10.56 13.50
C LYS A 69 12.80 -11.39 14.05
N GLY A 70 12.98 -12.06 15.20
CA GLY A 70 11.91 -12.85 15.81
C GLY A 70 10.70 -12.01 16.23
N LYS A 71 10.94 -10.90 16.96
CA LYS A 71 9.87 -9.98 17.38
C LYS A 71 9.21 -9.29 16.18
N LEU A 72 10.00 -8.92 15.18
CA LEU A 72 9.49 -8.33 13.95
C LEU A 72 8.62 -9.33 13.18
N GLN A 73 9.03 -10.59 13.11
CA GLN A 73 8.26 -11.65 12.46
C GLN A 73 6.92 -11.89 13.16
N GLU A 74 6.89 -11.93 14.49
CA GLU A 74 5.64 -12.05 15.25
C GLU A 74 4.70 -10.87 14.94
N PHE A 75 5.23 -9.65 14.97
CA PHE A 75 4.45 -8.45 14.68
C PHE A 75 3.88 -8.44 13.25
N LEU A 76 4.69 -8.80 12.25
CA LEU A 76 4.28 -8.84 10.84
C LEU A 76 3.24 -9.94 10.57
N ASN A 77 3.22 -11.00 11.38
CA ASN A 77 2.24 -12.07 11.29
C ASN A 77 0.93 -11.81 12.04
N THR A 78 0.80 -10.69 12.76
CA THR A 78 -0.49 -10.31 13.34
C THR A 78 -1.53 -10.05 12.23
N PRO A 79 -2.82 -10.34 12.47
CA PRO A 79 -3.86 -10.14 11.45
C PRO A 79 -3.85 -8.72 10.86
N GLY A 80 -3.76 -7.69 11.69
CA GLY A 80 -3.73 -6.29 11.24
C GLY A 80 -2.51 -5.94 10.38
N SER A 81 -1.32 -6.48 10.70
CA SER A 81 -0.12 -6.30 9.89
C SER A 81 -0.24 -7.02 8.55
N ARG A 82 -0.72 -8.27 8.56
CA ARG A 82 -0.95 -9.05 7.33
C ARG A 82 -1.96 -8.37 6.42
N ASP A 83 -3.05 -7.83 6.97
CA ASP A 83 -4.05 -7.07 6.21
C ASP A 83 -3.43 -5.82 5.59
N SER A 84 -2.60 -5.09 6.35
CA SER A 84 -1.89 -3.91 5.85
C SER A 84 -0.94 -4.26 4.71
N ILE A 85 -0.18 -5.35 4.84
CA ILE A 85 0.71 -5.86 3.79
C ILE A 85 -0.10 -6.25 2.55
N ARG A 86 -1.23 -6.95 2.73
CA ARG A 86 -2.13 -7.31 1.63
C ARG A 86 -2.59 -6.09 0.85
N GLN A 87 -3.00 -5.01 1.52
CA GLN A 87 -3.43 -3.76 0.87
C GLN A 87 -2.30 -3.09 0.07
N ILE A 88 -1.08 -3.11 0.60
CA ILE A 88 0.11 -2.59 -0.08
C ILE A 88 0.41 -3.41 -1.34
N LEU A 89 0.38 -4.74 -1.24
CA LEU A 89 0.61 -5.65 -2.35
C LEU A 89 -0.46 -5.49 -3.44
N MET A 90 -1.73 -5.39 -3.07
CA MET A 90 -2.83 -5.15 -4.01
C MET A 90 -2.59 -3.86 -4.80
N THR A 91 -2.27 -2.76 -4.11
CA THR A 91 -1.98 -1.48 -4.77
C THR A 91 -0.79 -1.58 -5.73
N ARG A 92 0.30 -2.24 -5.32
CA ARG A 92 1.49 -2.43 -6.17
C ARG A 92 1.17 -3.24 -7.42
N LYS A 93 0.41 -4.33 -7.27
CA LYS A 93 -0.02 -5.22 -8.37
C LYS A 93 -0.96 -4.50 -9.34
N THR A 94 -1.90 -3.72 -8.84
CA THR A 94 -2.77 -2.87 -9.66
C THR A 94 -1.96 -1.88 -10.50
N VAL A 95 -0.99 -1.18 -9.88
CA VAL A 95 -0.13 -0.25 -10.63
C VAL A 95 0.72 -0.99 -11.66
N GLN A 96 1.27 -2.16 -11.34
CA GLN A 96 2.02 -2.97 -12.28
C GLN A 96 1.17 -3.37 -13.49
N GLN A 97 -0.07 -3.82 -13.28
CA GLN A 97 -1.00 -4.16 -14.35
C GLN A 97 -1.32 -2.95 -15.24
N LEU A 98 -1.56 -1.77 -14.64
CA LEU A 98 -1.76 -0.52 -15.39
C LEU A 98 -0.54 -0.16 -16.25
N VAL A 99 0.68 -0.35 -15.73
CA VAL A 99 1.92 -0.12 -16.49
C VAL A 99 2.04 -1.08 -17.66
N GLU A 100 1.74 -2.36 -17.47
CA GLU A 100 1.77 -3.36 -18.55
C GLU A 100 0.75 -3.03 -19.65
N ILE A 101 -0.46 -2.61 -19.27
CA ILE A 101 -1.47 -2.13 -20.23
C ILE A 101 -0.95 -0.92 -21.00
N ALA A 102 -0.37 0.07 -20.32
CA ALA A 102 0.15 1.29 -20.93
C ALA A 102 1.32 1.02 -21.88
N LYS A 103 2.14 0.00 -21.62
CA LYS A 103 3.22 -0.44 -22.51
C LYS A 103 2.74 -1.27 -23.71
N GLY A 104 1.46 -1.64 -23.77
CA GLY A 104 0.91 -2.48 -24.83
C GLY A 104 1.19 -3.98 -24.65
N SER A 105 1.65 -4.41 -23.47
CA SER A 105 1.78 -5.83 -23.15
C SER A 105 0.37 -6.44 -23.10
N LYS A 106 0.10 -7.49 -23.88
CA LYS A 106 -1.18 -8.23 -23.78
C LYS A 106 -1.26 -8.85 -22.38
N VAL A 107 -2.04 -8.26 -21.48
CA VAL A 107 -2.31 -8.83 -20.15
C VAL A 107 -2.83 -10.25 -20.34
N ASN A 108 -2.04 -11.23 -19.90
CA ASN A 108 -2.34 -12.65 -20.08
C ASN A 108 -3.51 -13.02 -19.16
N LYS A 109 -4.76 -12.87 -19.65
CA LYS A 109 -5.99 -13.38 -19.02
C LYS A 109 -6.04 -14.92 -19.05
N LYS A 110 -5.06 -15.59 -18.44
CA LYS A 110 -5.14 -16.98 -17.98
C LYS A 110 -5.09 -16.87 -16.45
N VAL A 111 -6.21 -16.88 -15.74
CA VAL A 111 -6.89 -18.08 -15.23
C VAL A 111 -8.30 -17.68 -14.78
N LYS A 112 -9.35 -18.30 -15.34
CA LYS A 112 -10.71 -18.56 -14.77
C LYS A 112 -11.67 -19.07 -15.87
N LYS A 113 -11.20 -19.98 -16.73
CA LYS A 113 -12.05 -20.71 -17.70
C LYS A 113 -11.60 -22.17 -17.85
N LYS A 114 -11.44 -22.85 -16.72
CA LYS A 114 -11.38 -24.32 -16.62
C LYS A 114 -11.95 -24.72 -15.27
N GLU A 115 -13.27 -24.69 -15.17
CA GLU A 115 -14.09 -25.39 -14.18
C GLU A 115 -15.57 -25.04 -14.46
N ALA A 116 -16.01 -25.43 -15.66
CA ALA A 116 -17.43 -25.50 -16.03
C ALA A 116 -17.50 -26.40 -17.27
N GLN A 117 -17.18 -27.68 -17.06
CA GLN A 117 -17.54 -28.85 -17.87
C GLN A 117 -16.65 -30.02 -17.44
N GLN A 118 -17.11 -30.75 -16.43
CA GLN A 118 -17.16 -32.21 -16.39
C GLN A 118 -18.11 -32.62 -15.26
#